data_AF-A0A841MWH0-F1
#
_entry.id   AF-A0A841MWH0-F1
#
_cell.length_a   1.000
_cell.length_b   1.000
_cell.length_c   1.000
_cell.angle_alpha   90.00
_cell.angle_beta   90.00
_cell.angle_gamma   90.00
#
_symmetry.space_group_name_H-M   'P 1'
#
loop_
_entity.id
_entity.type
_entity.pdbx_description
1 polymer ?
#
loop_
_entity_poly.entity_id
_entity_poly.type
_entity_poly.pdbx_seq_one_letter_code
_entity_poly.pdbx_strand_id
1 'polypeptide(L)' 'MTKLVPISIAGRKWIQLSQLSSKHAKQFRSWLPVNSLKKIPFQGIELNECVDFSTYEFWFRSHQETTGSHNVFDF' A
#
# COMPACT_ATOMS: atom_id res chain seq x y z
N MET A 1 11.52 -8.19 -0.43
CA MET A 1 10.57 -7.18 -0.95
C MET A 1 11.21 -5.81 -0.81
N THR A 2 11.12 -4.95 -1.82
CA THR A 2 11.51 -3.54 -1.67
C THR A 2 10.30 -2.75 -1.17
N LYS A 3 10.47 -1.98 -0.09
CA LYS A 3 9.41 -1.10 0.42
C LYS A 3 9.10 -0.04 -0.63
N LEU A 4 7.81 0.16 -0.94
CA LEU A 4 7.42 1.20 -1.89
C LEU A 4 7.58 2.59 -1.29
N VAL A 5 7.98 3.54 -2.13
CA VAL A 5 8.09 4.95 -1.78
C VAL A 5 6.72 5.62 -1.97
N PRO A 6 6.14 6.22 -0.92
CA PRO A 6 4.85 6.90 -1.06
C PRO A 6 4.93 8.18 -1.88
N ILE A 7 3.89 8.43 -2.66
CA ILE A 7 3.66 9.69 -3.34
C ILE A 7 2.95 10.63 -2.37
N SER A 8 3.52 11.81 -2.11
CA SER A 8 2.90 12.82 -1.26
C SER A 8 2.00 13.72 -2.10
N ILE A 9 0.68 13.62 -1.89
CA ILE A 9 -0.36 14.35 -2.63
C ILE A 9 -1.29 15.03 -1.63
N ALA A 10 -1.42 16.36 -1.72
CA ALA A 10 -2.24 17.17 -0.81
C ALA A 10 -1.94 16.92 0.68
N GLY A 11 -0.65 16.76 1.03
CA GLY A 11 -0.20 16.49 2.40
C GLY A 11 -0.46 15.06 2.90
N ARG A 12 -1.03 14.18 2.08
CA ARG A 12 -1.24 12.76 2.40
C ARG A 12 -0.31 11.88 1.57
N LYS A 13 0.07 10.75 2.14
CA LYS A 13 0.95 9.77 1.49
C LYS A 13 0.12 8.67 0.86
N TRP A 14 0.37 8.39 -0.41
CA TRP A 14 -0.38 7.44 -1.21
C TRP A 14 0.55 6.42 -1.87
N ILE A 15 0.03 5.22 -2.07
CA ILE A 15 0.70 4.15 -2.80
C ILE A 15 -0.22 3.70 -3.91
N GLN A 16 0.31 3.58 -5.11
CA GLN A 16 -0.40 3.01 -6.23
C GLN A 16 -0.17 1.49 -6.25
N LEU A 17 -1.26 0.71 -6.29
CA LEU A 17 -1.15 -0.75 -6.33
C LEU A 17 -0.38 -1.26 -7.54
N SER A 18 -0.40 -0.55 -8.67
CA SER A 18 0.37 -0.89 -9.87
C SER A 18 1.89 -0.87 -9.66
N GLN A 19 2.39 -0.20 -8.61
CA GLN A 19 3.81 -0.23 -8.25
C GLN A 19 4.20 -1.52 -7.51
N LEU A 20 3.22 -2.27 -6.99
CA LEU A 20 3.46 -3.59 -6.43
C LEU A 20 3.57 -4.62 -7.56
N SER A 21 4.41 -5.64 -7.35
CA SER A 21 4.42 -6.82 -8.20
C SER A 21 3.01 -7.45 -8.24
N SER A 22 2.60 -7.96 -9.40
CA SER A 22 1.21 -8.41 -9.65
C SER A 22 0.68 -9.40 -8.61
N LYS A 23 1.55 -10.27 -8.06
CA LYS A 23 1.21 -11.20 -6.98
C LYS A 23 0.82 -10.47 -5.69
N HIS A 24 1.61 -9.47 -5.29
CA HIS A 24 1.38 -8.66 -4.09
C HIS A 24 0.23 -7.69 -4.27
N ALA A 25 0.10 -7.07 -5.45
CA ALA A 25 -1.05 -6.24 -5.77
C ALA A 25 -2.37 -7.02 -5.63
N LYS A 26 -2.41 -8.26 -6.11
CA LYS A 26 -3.59 -9.14 -5.98
C LYS A 26 -3.88 -9.51 -4.53
N GLN A 27 -2.87 -9.91 -3.74
CA GLN A 27 -3.05 -10.23 -2.32
C GLN A 27 -3.52 -9.01 -1.53
N PHE A 28 -2.89 -7.86 -1.74
CA PHE A 28 -3.25 -6.63 -1.05
C PHE A 28 -4.66 -6.17 -1.44
N ARG A 29 -5.01 -6.24 -2.72
CA ARG A 29 -6.36 -5.94 -3.21
C ARG A 29 -7.42 -6.86 -2.61
N SER A 30 -7.12 -8.14 -2.42
CA SER A 30 -8.04 -9.08 -1.74
C SER A 30 -8.15 -8.83 -0.23
N TRP A 31 -7.12 -8.27 0.40
CA TRP A 31 -7.15 -7.88 1.81
C TRP A 31 -7.88 -6.55 2.03
N LEU A 32 -7.88 -5.66 1.03
CA LEU A 32 -8.51 -4.35 1.12
C LEU A 32 -10.04 -4.43 1.05
N PRO A 33 -10.76 -3.61 1.84
CA PRO A 33 -12.19 -3.39 1.65
C PRO A 33 -12.51 -2.89 0.24
N VAL A 34 -13.68 -3.28 -0.29
CA VAL A 34 -14.15 -3.00 -1.67
C VAL A 34 -14.05 -1.52 -2.07
N ASN A 35 -14.05 -0.59 -1.12
CA ASN A 35 -14.02 0.85 -1.37
C ASN A 35 -12.74 1.58 -0.89
N SER A 36 -11.65 0.84 -0.65
CA SER A 36 -10.39 1.44 -0.17
C SER A 36 -9.51 2.01 -1.27
N LEU A 37 -9.73 1.58 -2.52
CA LEU A 37 -9.00 2.05 -3.68
C LEU A 37 -9.60 3.35 -4.18
N LYS A 38 -8.78 4.39 -4.28
CA LYS A 38 -9.16 5.72 -4.73
C LYS A 38 -8.46 6.07 -6.02
N LYS A 39 -9.11 6.91 -6.81
CA LYS A 39 -8.51 7.56 -7.96
C LYS A 39 -8.03 8.93 -7.53
N ILE A 40 -6.76 9.23 -7.78
CA ILE A 40 -6.16 10.49 -7.35
C ILE A 40 -5.59 11.22 -8.57
N PRO A 41 -6.12 12.41 -8.89
CA PRO A 41 -5.51 13.26 -9.90
C PRO A 41 -4.21 13.85 -9.34
N PHE A 42 -3.10 13.64 -10.04
CA PHE A 42 -1.79 14.14 -9.67
C PHE A 42 -1.09 14.69 -10.91
N GLN A 43 -0.71 15.97 -10.93
CA GLN A 43 0.10 16.57 -12.02
C GLN A 43 -0.40 16.27 -13.46
N GLY A 44 -1.73 16.22 -13.66
CA GLY A 44 -2.33 15.94 -14.98
C GLY A 44 -2.43 14.45 -15.36
N ILE A 45 -2.00 13.54 -14.50
CA ILE A 45 -2.21 12.09 -14.60
C ILE A 45 -3.22 11.62 -13.55
N GLU A 46 -4.09 10.69 -13.92
CA GLU A 46 -5.03 10.06 -12.98
C GLU A 46 -4.41 8.76 -12.44
N LEU A 47 -3.96 8.79 -11.19
CA LEU A 47 -3.46 7.60 -10.51
C LEU A 47 -4.66 6.76 -10.08
N ASN A 48 -4.89 5.68 -10.81
CA ASN A 48 -5.91 4.68 -10.49
C ASN A 48 -5.39 3.68 -9.44
N GLU A 49 -6.30 3.13 -8.63
CA GLU A 49 -5.97 2.14 -7.60
C GLU A 49 -4.95 2.63 -6.55
N CYS A 50 -5.13 3.86 -6.07
CA CYS A 50 -4.34 4.41 -4.96
C CYS A 50 -4.92 4.01 -3.61
N VAL A 51 -4.05 3.76 -2.65
CA VAL A 51 -4.40 3.52 -1.24
C VAL A 51 -3.53 4.36 -0.33
N ASP A 52 -4.02 4.66 0.85
CA ASP A 52 -3.27 5.41 1.86
C ASP A 52 -2.02 4.63 2.26
N PHE A 53 -0.88 5.32 2.36
CA PHE A 53 0.39 4.69 2.72
C PHE A 53 0.31 4.02 4.09
N SER A 54 -0.49 4.56 5.01
CA SER A 54 -0.70 4.00 6.34
C SER A 54 -1.29 2.58 6.27
N THR A 55 -2.28 2.38 5.40
CA THR A 55 -2.92 1.08 5.14
C THR A 55 -1.95 0.11 4.49
N TYR A 56 -1.17 0.58 3.50
CA TYR A 56 -0.11 -0.23 2.90
C TYR A 56 0.95 -0.63 3.92
N GLU A 57 1.40 0.30 4.77
CA GLU A 57 2.44 0.03 5.76
C GLU A 57 1.96 -1.02 6.77
N PHE A 58 0.71 -0.95 7.22
CA PHE A 58 0.11 -1.97 8.07
C PHE A 58 0.12 -3.34 7.39
N TRP A 59 -0.43 -3.44 6.17
CA TRP A 59 -0.43 -4.69 5.41
C TRP A 59 0.97 -5.24 5.17
N PHE A 60 1.91 -4.37 4.82
CA PHE A 60 3.30 -4.69 4.51
C PHE A 60 4.05 -5.19 5.75
N ARG A 61 3.82 -4.61 6.94
CA ARG A 61 4.34 -5.15 8.20
C ARG A 61 3.80 -6.54 8.48
N SER A 62 2.49 -6.74 8.40
CA SER A 62 1.86 -8.04 8.64
C SER A 62 2.29 -9.12 7.63
N HIS A 63 2.60 -8.76 6.38
CA HIS A 63 3.08 -9.70 5.36
C HIS A 63 4.60 -9.93 5.39
N GLN A 64 5.40 -8.97 5.88
CA GLN A 64 6.83 -9.18 6.09
C GLN A 64 7.10 -10.19 7.21
N GLU A 65 6.32 -10.17 8.29
CA GLU A 65 6.41 -11.13 9.39
C GLU A 65 6.23 -12.59 8.93
N THR A 66 5.56 -12.82 7.79
CA THR A 66 5.40 -14.17 7.19
C THR A 66 6.66 -14.66 6.49
N THR A 67 7.63 -13.79 6.19
CA THR A 67 8.86 -14.14 5.43
C THR A 67 10.16 -13.96 6.21
N GLY A 68 10.10 -13.48 7.45
CA GLY A 68 11.27 -13.38 8.32
C GLY A 68 10.94 -12.77 9.68
N SER A 69 10.89 -13.63 10.69
CA SER A 69 11.14 -13.37 12.11
C SER A 69 10.49 -12.14 12.76
N HIS A 70 9.43 -12.41 13.51
CA HIS A 70 9.25 -12.02 14.93
C HIS A 70 9.89 -10.68 15.30
N ASN A 71 9.15 -9.57 15.24
CA ASN A 71 9.43 -8.44 16.12
C ASN A 71 8.16 -7.70 16.58
N VAL A 72 7.70 -8.13 17.76
CA VAL A 72 7.24 -7.31 18.90
C VAL A 72 6.35 -6.10 18.57
N PHE A 73 5.03 -6.32 18.64
CA PHE A 73 4.14 -5.36 19.29
C PHE A 73 4.25 -5.59 20.80
N ASP A 74 5.10 -4.83 21.47
CA ASP A 74 5.12 -4.69 22.93
C ASP A 74 4.31 -3.42 23.26
N PHE A 75 3.20 -3.59 23.99
CA PHE A 75 2.30 -2.54 24.49
C PHE A 75 2.63 -2.21 25.94
#